data_AF-A0A655XQ88-F1
#
_entry.id   AF-A0A655XQ88-F1
#
_cell.length_a   1.000
_cell.length_b   1.000
_cell.length_c   1.000
_cell.angle_alpha   90.00
_cell.angle_beta   90.00
_cell.angle_gamma   90.00
#
_symmetry.space_group_name_H-M   'P 1'
#
loop_
_entity.id
_entity.type
_entity.pdbx_description
1 polymer ?
#
loop_
_entity_poly.entity_id
_entity_poly.type
_entity_poly.pdbx_seq_one_letter_code
_entity_poly.pdbx_strand_id
1 'polypeptide(L)'
;MALKRMGFAGRLVSHGLRSLASTTLNEQGFDPDLVEAALAHVDDNQVRSAYNRTDYLERRKPMMCWWSGHIEEAAKGSLSVTGTRQLKII
;
A
#
# COMPACT_ATOMS: atom_id res chain seq x y z
N MET A 1 12.35 -14.79 0.12
CA MET A 1 11.37 -13.69 0.14
C MET A 1 11.97 -12.44 -0.48
N ALA A 2 11.28 -11.79 -1.42
CA ALA A 2 11.79 -10.65 -2.18
C ALA A 2 12.23 -9.48 -1.29
N LEU A 3 11.42 -9.11 -0.28
CA LEU A 3 11.75 -8.03 0.67
C LEU A 3 13.07 -8.23 1.42
N LYS A 4 13.39 -9.47 1.81
CA LYS A 4 14.68 -9.79 2.43
C LYS A 4 15.84 -9.53 1.47
N ARG A 5 15.68 -9.89 0.19
CA ARG A 5 16.69 -9.66 -0.86
C ARG A 5 16.84 -8.16 -1.21
N MET A 6 15.79 -7.38 -1.03
CA MET A 6 15.79 -5.92 -1.18
C MET A 6 16.37 -5.18 0.04
N GLY A 7 16.88 -5.87 1.06
CA GLY A 7 17.50 -5.25 2.23
C GLY A 7 16.55 -4.90 3.38
N PHE A 8 15.28 -5.32 3.32
CA PHE A 8 14.28 -5.03 4.35
C PHE A 8 14.16 -6.12 5.43
N ALA A 9 15.14 -7.01 5.54
CA ALA A 9 15.14 -8.07 6.54
C ALA A 9 14.95 -7.51 7.97
N GLY A 10 13.97 -8.02 8.72
CA GLY A 10 13.66 -7.57 10.08
C GLY A 10 13.05 -6.17 10.19
N ARG A 11 12.88 -5.46 9.07
CA ARG A 11 12.32 -4.10 9.01
C ARG A 11 10.93 -4.06 8.38
N LEU A 12 10.71 -4.89 7.35
CA LEU A 12 9.44 -4.99 6.65
C LEU A 12 9.19 -6.44 6.22
N VAL A 13 7.95 -6.88 6.38
CA VAL A 13 7.46 -8.19 5.92
C VAL A 13 6.21 -8.01 5.07
N SER A 14 5.85 -9.05 4.31
CA SER A 14 4.68 -9.03 3.42
C SER A 14 3.38 -8.70 4.14
N HIS A 15 3.20 -9.16 5.38
CA HIS A 15 2.03 -8.82 6.18
C HIS A 15 1.97 -7.33 6.51
N GLY A 16 3.10 -6.72 6.92
CA GLY A 16 3.17 -5.29 7.21
C GLY A 16 2.83 -4.41 6.00
N LEU A 17 3.17 -4.84 4.79
CA LEU A 17 2.75 -4.14 3.56
C LEU A 17 1.24 -4.15 3.36
N ARG A 18 0.56 -5.24 3.68
CA ARG A 18 -0.91 -5.31 3.59
C ARG A 18 -1.57 -4.41 4.63
N SER A 19 -1.06 -4.42 5.86
CA SER A 19 -1.56 -3.53 6.93
C SER A 19 -1.40 -2.06 6.53
N LEU A 20 -0.23 -1.67 6.00
CA LEU A 20 0.01 -0.31 5.51
C LEU A 20 -1.02 0.09 4.43
N ALA A 21 -1.18 -0.75 3.40
CA ALA A 21 -2.13 -0.47 2.32
C ALA A 21 -3.58 -0.38 2.82
N SER A 22 -4.00 -1.31 3.69
CA SER A 22 -5.33 -1.30 4.29
C SER A 22 -5.60 0.00 5.04
N THR A 23 -4.69 0.40 5.95
CA THR A 23 -4.85 1.64 6.73
C THR A 23 -4.93 2.86 5.82
N THR A 24 -3.97 3.03 4.91
CA THR A 24 -3.94 4.23 4.04
C THR A 24 -5.15 4.34 3.13
N LEU A 25 -5.62 3.23 2.56
CA LEU A 25 -6.79 3.24 1.67
C LEU A 25 -8.09 3.52 2.44
N ASN A 26 -8.23 3.00 3.65
CA ASN A 26 -9.37 3.31 4.51
C ASN A 26 -9.34 4.78 4.99
N GLU A 27 -8.18 5.30 5.35
CA GLU A 27 -8.00 6.71 5.74
C GLU A 27 -8.32 7.68 4.59
N GLN A 28 -8.02 7.28 3.35
CA GLN A 28 -8.38 8.03 2.15
C GLN A 28 -9.90 7.98 1.84
N GLY A 29 -10.66 7.13 2.55
CA GLY A 29 -12.12 7.03 2.43
C GLY A 29 -12.60 6.14 1.29
N PHE A 30 -11.77 5.23 0.78
CA PHE A 30 -12.23 4.24 -0.19
C PHE A 30 -13.22 3.25 0.44
N ASP A 31 -14.08 2.69 -0.40
CA ASP A 31 -15.04 1.65 -0.01
C ASP A 31 -14.30 0.44 0.59
N PRO A 32 -14.58 0.06 1.85
CA PRO A 32 -13.92 -1.07 2.51
C PRO A 32 -14.01 -2.37 1.71
N ASP A 33 -15.11 -2.62 1.02
CA ASP A 33 -15.27 -3.85 0.22
C ASP A 33 -14.26 -3.91 -0.94
N LEU A 34 -13.90 -2.77 -1.50
CA LEU A 34 -12.89 -2.68 -2.56
C LEU A 34 -11.49 -2.89 -1.99
N VAL A 35 -11.22 -2.36 -0.80
CA VAL A 35 -9.95 -2.54 -0.07
C VAL A 35 -9.75 -4.01 0.26
N GLU A 36 -10.73 -4.65 0.89
CA GLU A 36 -10.65 -6.08 1.27
C GLU A 36 -10.52 -6.98 0.05
N ALA A 37 -11.26 -6.69 -1.03
CA ALA A 37 -11.10 -7.40 -2.29
C ALA A 37 -9.68 -7.24 -2.87
N ALA A 38 -9.09 -6.04 -2.83
CA ALA A 38 -7.72 -5.79 -3.30
C ALA A 38 -6.66 -6.53 -2.45
N LEU A 39 -6.93 -6.74 -1.17
CA LEU A 39 -6.07 -7.50 -0.26
C LEU A 39 -6.26 -9.03 -0.38
N ALA A 40 -7.21 -9.47 -1.20
CA ALA A 40 -7.64 -10.87 -1.34
C ALA A 40 -8.07 -11.49 0.00
N HIS A 41 -8.70 -10.68 0.85
CA HIS A 41 -9.32 -11.16 2.08
C HIS A 41 -10.65 -11.84 1.78
N VAL A 42 -10.99 -12.82 2.60
CA VAL A 42 -12.27 -13.51 2.54
C VAL A 42 -13.25 -12.72 3.42
N ASP A 43 -14.46 -12.48 2.91
CA ASP A 43 -15.50 -11.79 3.67
C ASP A 43 -15.89 -12.63 4.92
N ASP A 44 -15.81 -12.01 6.10
CA ASP A 44 -16.15 -12.64 7.38
C ASP A 44 -17.65 -13.02 7.45
N ASN A 45 -18.50 -12.32 6.69
CA ASN A 45 -19.92 -12.61 6.59
C ASN A 45 -20.17 -13.73 5.56
N GLN A 46 -20.22 -14.97 6.05
CA GLN A 46 -20.45 -16.15 5.24
C GLN A 46 -21.76 -16.10 4.43
N VAL A 47 -22.82 -15.46 4.95
CA VAL A 47 -24.08 -15.29 4.22
C VAL A 47 -23.86 -14.39 3.01
N ARG A 48 -23.20 -13.25 3.19
CA ARG A 48 -22.89 -12.33 2.11
C ARG A 48 -21.95 -12.98 1.08
N SER A 49 -20.90 -13.66 1.55
CA SER A 49 -19.93 -14.37 0.73
C SER A 49 -20.57 -15.43 -0.18
N ALA A 50 -21.61 -16.13 0.28
CA ALA A 50 -22.31 -17.14 -0.51
C ALA A 50 -22.97 -16.58 -1.78
N TYR A 51 -23.40 -15.30 -1.76
CA TYR A 51 -24.08 -14.65 -2.87
C TYR A 51 -23.19 -13.65 -3.63
N ASN A 52 -22.18 -13.09 -2.95
CA ASN A 52 -21.31 -12.09 -3.52
C ASN A 52 -20.17 -12.73 -4.32
N ARG A 53 -20.40 -12.95 -5.61
CA ARG A 53 -19.41 -13.55 -6.54
C ARG A 53 -18.62 -12.54 -7.37
N THR A 54 -18.73 -11.25 -7.07
CA THR A 54 -18.01 -10.22 -7.82
C THR A 54 -16.64 -9.95 -7.19
N ASP A 55 -15.66 -9.69 -8.05
CA ASP A 55 -14.32 -9.27 -7.67
C ASP A 55 -14.16 -7.75 -7.69
N TYR A 56 -15.24 -7.02 -7.99
CA TYR A 56 -15.28 -5.57 -8.13
C TYR A 56 -14.17 -4.98 -9.01
N LEU A 57 -13.67 -5.72 -10.01
CA LEU A 57 -12.46 -5.36 -10.76
C LEU A 57 -12.50 -3.93 -11.30
N GLU A 58 -13.57 -3.54 -11.99
CA GLU A 58 -13.73 -2.21 -12.56
C GLU A 58 -13.79 -1.11 -11.48
N ARG A 59 -14.45 -1.39 -10.36
CA ARG A 59 -14.56 -0.45 -9.23
C ARG A 59 -13.23 -0.28 -8.50
N ARG A 60 -12.36 -1.29 -8.51
CA ARG A 60 -11.02 -1.20 -7.91
C ARG A 60 -10.04 -0.40 -8.75
N LYS A 61 -10.24 -0.26 -10.08
CA LYS A 61 -9.29 0.46 -10.94
C LYS A 61 -8.98 1.89 -10.48
N PRO A 62 -9.97 2.76 -10.19
CA PRO A 62 -9.67 4.12 -9.74
C PRO A 62 -8.89 4.15 -8.41
N MET A 63 -9.24 3.28 -7.47
CA MET A 63 -8.53 3.12 -6.20
C MET A 63 -7.08 2.66 -6.42
N MET A 64 -6.86 1.68 -7.28
CA MET A 64 -5.52 1.17 -7.59
C MET A 64 -4.68 2.19 -8.37
N CYS A 65 -5.29 2.99 -9.26
CA CYS A 65 -4.61 4.10 -9.91
C CYS A 65 -4.19 5.16 -8.87
N TRP A 66 -5.08 5.52 -7.95
CA TRP A 66 -4.75 6.44 -6.85
C TRP A 66 -3.62 5.88 -5.98
N TRP A 67 -3.70 4.60 -5.59
CA TRP A 67 -2.67 3.94 -4.79
C TRP A 67 -1.30 3.96 -5.47
N SER A 68 -1.25 3.69 -6.77
CA SER A 68 -0.02 3.81 -7.56
C SER A 68 0.55 5.22 -7.49
N GLY A 69 -0.28 6.24 -7.73
CA GLY A 69 0.15 7.64 -7.61
C GLY A 69 0.62 8.01 -6.22
N HIS A 70 -0.05 7.52 -5.17
CA HIS A 70 0.36 7.73 -3.78
C HIS A 70 1.76 7.16 -3.50
N ILE A 71 2.06 5.96 -3.98
CA ILE A 71 3.39 5.35 -3.88
C ILE A 71 4.43 6.16 -4.66
N GLU A 72 4.11 6.58 -5.88
CA GLU A 72 5.02 7.39 -6.70
C GLU A 72 5.36 8.71 -6.02
N GLU A 73 4.38 9.43 -5.47
CA GLU A 73 4.63 10.66 -4.71
C GLU A 73 5.47 10.40 -3.45
N ALA A 74 5.18 9.34 -2.69
CA ALA A 74 5.97 8.97 -1.52
C ALA A 74 7.43 8.60 -1.88
N ALA A 75 7.63 7.99 -3.05
CA ALA A 75 8.95 7.59 -3.53
C ALA A 75 9.83 8.75 -4.00
N LYS A 76 9.24 9.90 -4.38
CA LYS A 76 10.02 11.09 -4.80
C LYS A 76 10.91 11.63 -3.69
N GLY A 77 10.54 11.44 -2.42
CA GLY A 77 11.32 11.89 -1.27
C GLY A 77 11.42 13.42 -1.16
N SER A 78 11.54 13.94 0.07
CA SER A 78 11.85 15.35 0.29
C SER A 78 13.16 15.68 -0.41
N LEU A 79 13.14 16.61 -1.35
CA LEU A 79 14.32 17.18 -2.02
C LEU A 79 15.22 17.97 -1.04
N SER A 80 15.17 17.71 0.27
CA SER A 80 16.10 18.28 1.24
C SER A 80 17.37 17.44 1.31
N VAL A 81 18.14 17.49 0.22
CA VAL A 81 19.60 17.41 0.27
C VAL A 81 20.12 18.78 0.74
N THR A 82 19.65 19.27 1.88
CA THR A 82 20.37 20.31 2.63
C THR A 82 21.27 19.61 3.63
N GLY A 83 22.06 18.68 3.09
CA GLY A 83 23.19 18.02 3.72
C GLY A 83 24.46 18.41 2.98
N THR A 84 24.61 19.68 2.58
CA THR A 84 25.92 20.26 2.24
C THR A 84 26.73 20.32 3.53
N ARG A 85 27.29 19.17 3.94
CA ARG A 85 28.51 19.18 4.73
C ARG A 85 29.57 19.81 3.84
N GLN A 86 29.78 21.11 4.01
CA GLN A 86 31.00 21.76 3.58
C GLN A 86 32.15 21.05 4.30
N LEU A 87 32.78 20.08 3.63
CA LEU A 87 34.09 19.60 4.03
C LEU A 87 35.07 20.72 3.71
N LYS A 88 35.33 21.59 4.70
CA LYS A 88 36.54 22.40 4.70
C LYS A 88 37.70 21.45 5.01
N ILE A 89 38.54 21.23 4.01
CA ILE A 89 39.89 20.72 4.20
C ILE A 89 40.68 21.89 4.82
N ILE A 90 41.12 21.72 6.07
CA ILE A 90 42.23 22.47 6.66
C ILE A 90 43.20 21.41 7.18
#